data_AF-A0A259SIC3-F1
#
_entry.id   AF-A0A259SIC3-F1
#
_cell.length_a   1.000
_cell.length_b   1.000
_cell.length_c   1.000
_cell.angle_alpha   90.00
_cell.angle_beta   90.00
_cell.angle_gamma   90.00
#
_symmetry.space_group_name_H-M   'P 1'
#
loop_
_entity.id
_entity.type
_entity.pdbx_description
1 polymer ?
#
loop_
_entity_poly.entity_id
_entity_poly.type
_entity_poly.pdbx_seq_one_letter_code
_entity_poly.pdbx_strand_id
1 'polypeptide(L)'
;MRHGRAGSRLGEGFVLGLIATGAVSVAIAAVVAIVLRGVDLFGDAVAVTFPLHDGGIVGALKDAPDVLSSSYSAAIVTIDGLPAEARWLFLLEGALPALATVGVCAVAWRLGVSLIWSRPFRRSMSVAIGIAACLVVAGGVLGQLAGAFGRAIAVGHLAEADPRVHD
;
A
#
# COMPACT_ATOMS: atom_id res chain seq x y z
N MET A 1 36.28 -2.47 -40.29
CA MET A 1 35.40 -1.60 -39.47
C MET A 1 34.68 -2.45 -38.41
N ARG A 2 35.22 -2.50 -37.19
CA ARG A 2 34.57 -3.06 -35.99
C ARG A 2 34.82 -2.09 -34.85
N HIS A 3 33.94 -1.13 -34.68
CA HIS A 3 33.87 -0.22 -33.53
C HIS A 3 32.41 -0.22 -33.09
N GLY A 4 32.11 -0.49 -31.82
CA GLY A 4 30.76 -0.30 -31.27
C GLY A 4 30.20 -1.32 -30.28
N ARG A 5 30.99 -2.13 -29.56
CA ARG A 5 30.45 -3.07 -28.53
C ARG A 5 31.04 -2.93 -27.12
N ALA A 6 31.87 -1.93 -26.87
CA ALA A 6 32.42 -1.71 -25.52
C ALA A 6 31.53 -0.79 -24.65
N GLY A 7 30.71 0.08 -25.25
CA GLY A 7 29.86 1.03 -24.52
C GLY A 7 28.59 0.44 -23.90
N SER A 8 28.08 -0.69 -24.40
CA SER A 8 26.80 -1.25 -23.92
C SER A 8 26.89 -1.92 -22.55
N ARG A 9 28.02 -2.56 -22.23
CA ARG A 9 28.18 -3.35 -20.99
C ARG A 9 28.29 -2.48 -19.73
N LEU A 10 28.93 -1.31 -19.83
CA LEU A 10 29.06 -0.36 -18.72
C LEU A 10 27.72 0.35 -18.44
N GLY A 11 26.99 0.71 -19.50
CA GLY A 11 25.65 1.31 -19.37
C GLY A 11 24.62 0.34 -18.76
N GLU A 12 24.60 -0.92 -19.20
CA GLU A 12 23.72 -1.95 -18.64
C GLU A 12 24.01 -2.20 -17.15
N GLY A 13 25.28 -2.27 -16.76
CA GLY A 13 25.68 -2.45 -15.36
C GLY A 13 25.23 -1.28 -14.47
N PHE A 14 25.33 -0.04 -14.94
CA PHE A 14 24.89 1.14 -14.22
C PHE A 14 23.36 1.17 -14.05
N VAL A 15 22.61 0.89 -15.11
CA VAL A 15 21.14 0.83 -15.07
C VAL A 15 20.67 -0.27 -14.12
N LEU A 16 21.31 -1.44 -14.15
CA LEU A 16 21.01 -2.54 -13.23
C LEU A 16 21.30 -2.18 -11.78
N GLY A 17 22.44 -1.53 -11.53
CA GLY A 17 22.78 -1.00 -10.20
C GLY A 17 21.72 -0.02 -9.70
N LEU A 18 21.30 0.93 -10.53
CA LEU A 18 20.29 1.93 -10.17
C LEU A 18 18.93 1.29 -9.82
N ILE A 19 18.47 0.33 -10.63
CA ILE A 19 17.23 -0.41 -10.38
C ILE A 19 17.32 -1.20 -9.07
N ALA A 20 18.46 -1.86 -8.84
CA ALA A 20 18.70 -2.66 -7.65
C ALA A 20 18.68 -1.80 -6.37
N THR A 21 19.39 -0.66 -6.38
CA THR A 21 19.40 0.28 -5.25
C THR A 21 18.02 0.89 -5.02
N GLY A 22 17.32 1.27 -6.10
CA GLY A 22 15.95 1.78 -6.01
C GLY A 22 14.99 0.78 -5.37
N ALA A 23 15.06 -0.50 -5.76
CA ALA A 23 14.23 -1.56 -5.19
C ALA A 23 14.51 -1.76 -3.68
N VAL A 24 15.77 -1.72 -3.27
CA VAL A 24 16.15 -1.84 -1.85
C VAL A 24 15.65 -0.65 -1.04
N SER A 25 15.81 0.58 -1.54
CA SER A 25 15.32 1.78 -0.87
C SER A 25 13.80 1.76 -0.65
N VAL A 26 13.04 1.34 -1.67
CA VAL A 26 11.58 1.19 -1.58
C VAL A 26 11.20 0.09 -0.57
N ALA A 27 11.91 -1.03 -0.56
CA ALA A 27 11.66 -2.10 0.41
C ALA A 27 11.88 -1.63 1.86
N ILE A 28 12.95 -0.87 2.12
CA ILE A 28 13.22 -0.30 3.44
C ILE A 28 12.11 0.70 3.83
N ALA A 29 11.72 1.59 2.93
CA ALA A 29 10.64 2.55 3.18
C ALA A 29 9.31 1.84 3.50
N ALA A 30 8.99 0.77 2.78
CA ALA A 30 7.81 -0.04 3.03
C ALA A 30 7.84 -0.69 4.43
N VAL A 31 8.98 -1.25 4.84
CA VAL A 31 9.13 -1.83 6.20
C VAL A 31 8.94 -0.76 7.28
N VAL A 32 9.56 0.41 7.13
CA VAL A 32 9.40 1.51 8.08
C VAL A 32 7.94 1.96 8.17
N ALA A 33 7.25 2.06 7.04
CA ALA A 33 5.82 2.42 7.00
C ALA A 33 4.93 1.41 7.75
N ILE A 34 5.21 0.10 7.66
CA ILE A 34 4.49 -0.93 8.43
C ILE A 34 4.73 -0.76 9.93
N VAL A 35 5.98 -0.52 10.33
CA VAL A 35 6.34 -0.38 11.75
C VAL A 35 5.66 0.85 12.34
N LEU A 36 5.73 2.00 11.67
CA LEU A 36 5.06 3.22 12.11
C LEU A 36 3.54 3.03 12.22
N ARG A 37 2.92 2.41 11.21
CA ARG A 37 1.48 2.09 11.24
C ARG A 37 1.12 1.13 12.38
N GLY A 38 2.01 0.19 12.72
CA GLY A 38 1.85 -0.66 13.89
C GLY A 38 1.88 0.13 15.19
N VAL A 39 2.84 1.04 15.35
CA VAL A 39 2.91 1.92 16.52
C VAL A 39 1.64 2.77 16.67
N ASP A 40 1.13 3.32 15.57
CA ASP A 40 -0.10 4.13 15.58
C ASP A 40 -1.35 3.28 15.94
N LEU A 41 -1.43 2.05 15.46
CA LEU A 41 -2.58 1.15 15.71
C LEU A 41 -2.60 0.57 17.14
N PHE A 42 -1.45 0.45 17.78
CA PHE A 42 -1.32 -0.06 19.16
C PHE A 42 -1.13 1.06 20.20
N GLY A 43 -1.23 2.33 19.80
CA GLY A 43 -1.34 3.46 20.71
C GLY A 43 -2.72 3.59 21.37
N ASP A 44 -2.86 4.53 22.31
CA ASP A 44 -4.12 4.77 23.03
C ASP A 44 -5.24 5.27 22.09
N ALA A 45 -4.91 6.15 21.16
CA ALA A 45 -5.88 6.77 20.25
C ALA A 45 -5.59 6.37 18.80
N VAL A 46 -6.51 5.63 18.17
CA VAL A 46 -6.33 5.12 16.82
C VAL A 46 -7.07 5.99 15.81
N ALA A 47 -6.33 6.67 14.94
CA ALA A 47 -6.89 7.45 13.84
C ALA A 47 -7.17 6.55 12.62
N VAL A 48 -8.45 6.42 12.25
CA VAL A 48 -8.91 5.62 11.11
C VAL A 48 -9.62 6.51 10.09
N THR A 49 -9.24 6.37 8.83
CA THR A 49 -9.93 7.05 7.73
C THR A 49 -11.15 6.24 7.28
N PHE A 50 -12.33 6.83 7.43
CA PHE A 50 -13.60 6.30 6.96
C PHE A 50 -14.05 7.06 5.70
N PRO A 51 -14.31 6.36 4.58
CA PRO A 51 -14.92 6.98 3.41
C PRO A 51 -16.35 7.42 3.76
N LEU A 52 -16.68 8.67 3.44
CA LEU A 52 -18.02 9.21 3.67
C LEU A 52 -18.78 9.14 2.34
N HIS A 53 -19.94 8.48 2.34
CA HIS A 53 -20.83 8.45 1.18
C HIS A 53 -21.87 9.59 1.23
N ASP A 54 -22.35 9.93 2.43
CA ASP A 54 -23.34 10.99 2.67
C ASP A 54 -22.85 12.08 3.63
N GLY A 55 -21.65 12.62 3.38
CA GLY A 55 -21.05 13.67 4.22
C GLY A 55 -21.77 15.04 4.17
N GLY A 56 -22.76 15.20 3.29
CA GLY A 56 -23.43 16.48 3.04
C GLY A 56 -22.53 17.53 2.39
N ILE A 57 -23.08 18.74 2.20
CA ILE A 57 -22.37 19.89 1.63
C ILE A 57 -21.37 20.44 2.64
N VAL A 58 -20.15 20.75 2.18
CA VAL A 58 -19.13 21.40 3.00
C VAL A 58 -19.66 22.77 3.40
N GLY A 59 -19.94 22.96 4.70
CA GLY A 59 -20.66 24.14 5.20
C GLY A 59 -20.01 25.48 4.81
N ALA A 60 -18.68 25.52 4.71
CA ALA A 60 -17.93 26.71 4.29
C ALA A 60 -18.07 27.06 2.79
N LEU A 61 -18.44 26.10 1.96
CA LEU A 61 -18.61 26.26 0.50
C LEU A 61 -20.08 26.39 0.10
N LYS A 62 -21.01 26.32 1.06
CA LYS A 62 -22.46 26.31 0.80
C LYS A 62 -22.94 27.55 0.04
N ASP A 63 -22.32 28.71 0.31
CA ASP A 63 -22.74 30.00 -0.27
C ASP A 63 -21.73 30.55 -1.29
N ALA A 64 -20.78 29.73 -1.74
CA ALA A 64 -19.79 30.15 -2.72
C ALA A 64 -20.39 30.14 -4.14
N PRO A 65 -20.46 31.29 -4.84
CA PRO A 65 -21.21 31.42 -6.10
C PRO A 65 -20.63 30.61 -7.27
N ASP A 66 -19.34 30.26 -7.21
CA ASP A 66 -18.66 29.46 -8.24
C ASP A 66 -18.62 27.95 -7.92
N VAL A 67 -19.24 27.51 -6.82
CA VAL A 67 -19.22 26.11 -6.38
C VAL A 67 -20.54 25.42 -6.72
N LEU A 68 -20.51 24.51 -7.69
CA LEU A 68 -21.69 23.76 -8.12
C LEU A 68 -22.11 22.64 -7.15
N SER A 69 -21.13 22.00 -6.48
CA SER A 69 -21.34 20.95 -5.49
C SER A 69 -20.07 20.77 -4.67
N SER A 70 -20.21 20.44 -3.38
CA SER A 70 -19.11 20.05 -2.52
C SER A 70 -19.56 18.89 -1.63
N SER A 71 -18.69 17.92 -1.41
CA SER A 71 -18.95 16.77 -0.55
C SER A 71 -17.67 16.36 0.16
N TYR A 72 -17.82 15.81 1.37
CA TYR A 72 -16.71 15.19 2.07
C TYR A 72 -16.46 13.80 1.50
N SER A 73 -15.21 13.51 1.14
CA SER A 73 -14.82 12.19 0.62
C SER A 73 -14.43 11.20 1.72
N ALA A 74 -13.86 11.69 2.82
CA ALA A 74 -13.46 10.85 3.94
C ALA A 74 -13.38 11.67 5.24
N ALA A 75 -13.61 11.00 6.38
CA ALA A 75 -13.37 11.52 7.71
C ALA A 75 -12.25 10.73 8.39
N ILE A 76 -11.38 11.42 9.12
CA ILE A 76 -10.43 10.79 10.03
C ILE A 76 -11.10 10.75 11.39
N VAL A 77 -11.42 9.54 11.86
CA VAL A 77 -12.08 9.31 13.15
C VAL A 77 -11.04 8.73 14.09
N THR A 78 -10.80 9.43 15.21
CA THR A 78 -9.93 8.93 16.27
C THR A 78 -10.77 8.19 17.30
N ILE A 79 -10.56 6.88 17.42
CA ILE A 79 -11.31 6.01 18.33
C ILE A 79 -10.41 5.63 19.50
N ASP A 80 -10.88 5.93 20.71
CA ASP A 80 -10.26 5.48 21.95
C ASP A 80 -10.75 4.05 22.26
N GLY A 81 -9.84 3.15 22.64
CA GLY A 81 -10.21 1.78 23.03
C GLY A 81 -10.68 0.84 21.90
N LEU A 82 -10.20 1.02 20.65
CA LEU A 82 -10.60 0.16 19.53
C LEU A 82 -10.38 -1.36 19.84
N PRO A 83 -11.37 -2.24 19.58
CA PRO A 83 -11.24 -3.66 19.87
C PRO A 83 -10.05 -4.30 19.16
N ALA A 84 -9.38 -5.23 19.84
CA ALA A 84 -8.12 -5.85 19.37
C ALA A 84 -8.26 -6.54 18.00
N GLU A 85 -9.44 -7.07 17.70
CA GLU A 85 -9.77 -7.70 16.42
C GLU A 85 -9.74 -6.71 15.25
N ALA A 86 -10.33 -5.53 15.44
CA ALA A 86 -10.29 -4.46 14.44
C ALA A 86 -8.86 -3.92 14.26
N ARG A 87 -8.08 -3.81 15.34
CA ARG A 87 -6.66 -3.40 15.28
C ARG A 87 -5.82 -4.35 14.42
N TRP A 88 -6.01 -5.66 14.59
CA TRP A 88 -5.33 -6.66 13.75
C TRP A 88 -5.76 -6.57 12.29
N LEU A 89 -7.05 -6.38 12.00
CA LEU A 89 -7.54 -6.23 10.63
C LEU A 89 -7.00 -4.97 9.93
N PHE A 90 -6.93 -3.84 10.63
CA PHE A 90 -6.32 -2.61 10.12
C PHE A 90 -4.80 -2.72 9.94
N LEU A 91 -4.13 -3.52 10.78
CA LEU A 91 -2.72 -3.83 10.59
C LEU A 91 -2.53 -4.70 9.35
N LEU A 92 -3.35 -5.73 9.14
CA LEU A 92 -3.34 -6.55 7.94
C LEU A 92 -3.61 -5.72 6.67
N GLU A 93 -4.56 -4.78 6.71
CA GLU A 93 -4.83 -3.85 5.60
C GLU A 93 -3.56 -3.11 5.14
N GLY A 94 -2.70 -2.70 6.07
CA GLY A 94 -1.44 -2.02 5.75
C GLY A 94 -0.26 -2.95 5.46
N ALA A 95 -0.18 -4.06 6.21
CA ALA A 95 0.93 -4.98 6.14
C ALA A 95 0.94 -5.80 4.85
N LEU A 96 -0.23 -6.20 4.34
CA LEU A 96 -0.32 -7.04 3.13
C LEU A 96 0.16 -6.32 1.85
N PRO A 97 -0.27 -5.07 1.57
CA PRO A 97 0.25 -4.31 0.43
C PRO A 97 1.75 -4.03 0.55
N ALA A 98 2.22 -3.77 1.77
CA ALA A 98 3.63 -3.48 2.01
C ALA A 98 4.50 -4.75 1.87
N LEU A 99 4.02 -5.91 2.33
CA LEU A 99 4.64 -7.22 2.06
C LEU A 99 4.68 -7.54 0.56
N ALA A 100 3.60 -7.24 -0.17
CA ALA A 100 3.58 -7.38 -1.63
C ALA A 100 4.64 -6.50 -2.29
N THR A 101 4.78 -5.25 -1.83
CA THR A 101 5.81 -4.31 -2.32
C THR A 101 7.22 -4.85 -2.09
N VAL A 102 7.51 -5.34 -0.88
CA VAL A 102 8.80 -5.98 -0.56
C VAL A 102 9.05 -7.20 -1.45
N GLY A 103 8.03 -8.03 -1.67
CA GLY A 103 8.10 -9.19 -2.56
C GLY A 103 8.42 -8.80 -4.01
N VAL A 104 7.78 -7.76 -4.54
CA VAL A 104 8.05 -7.23 -5.89
C VAL A 104 9.48 -6.69 -5.98
N CYS A 105 9.94 -5.93 -4.97
CA CYS A 105 11.31 -5.44 -4.90
C CYS A 105 12.33 -6.58 -4.87
N ALA A 106 12.06 -7.66 -4.12
CA ALA A 106 12.91 -8.86 -4.08
C ALA A 106 12.95 -9.58 -5.42
N VAL A 107 11.82 -9.66 -6.15
CA VAL A 107 11.77 -10.21 -7.51
C VAL A 107 12.57 -9.35 -8.48
N ALA A 108 12.42 -8.03 -8.42
CA ALA A 108 13.20 -7.09 -9.25
C ALA A 108 14.70 -7.20 -8.99
N TRP A 109 15.11 -7.29 -7.71
CA TRP A 109 16.50 -7.55 -7.32
C TRP A 109 17.00 -8.88 -7.92
N ARG A 110 16.23 -9.97 -7.78
CA ARG A 110 16.60 -11.27 -8.32
C ARG A 110 16.75 -11.25 -9.85
N LEU A 111 15.90 -10.50 -10.55
CA LEU A 111 16.02 -10.29 -11.99
C LEU A 111 17.31 -9.52 -12.35
N GLY A 112 17.64 -8.47 -11.61
CA GLY A 112 18.89 -7.72 -11.76
C GLY A 112 20.13 -8.61 -11.57
N VAL A 113 20.16 -9.43 -10.52
CA VAL A 113 21.25 -10.39 -10.26
C VAL A 113 21.30 -11.47 -11.35
N SER A 114 20.14 -11.98 -11.80
CA SER A 114 20.09 -13.00 -12.85
C SER A 114 20.58 -12.48 -14.21
N LEU A 115 20.42 -11.19 -14.51
CA LEU A 115 20.98 -10.53 -15.69
C LEU A 115 22.51 -10.53 -15.65
N ILE A 116 23.07 -10.17 -14.50
CA ILE A 116 24.52 -10.14 -14.28
C ILE A 116 25.13 -11.54 -14.48
N TRP A 117 24.39 -12.59 -14.09
CA TRP A 117 24.85 -13.98 -14.16
C TRP A 117 24.59 -14.69 -15.51
N SER A 118 24.09 -13.99 -16.54
CA SER A 118 23.86 -14.54 -17.90
C SER A 118 23.04 -15.86 -17.93
N ARG A 119 22.16 -16.08 -16.94
CA ARG A 119 21.28 -17.26 -16.89
C ARG A 119 20.12 -17.12 -17.88
N PRO A 120 19.54 -18.22 -18.40
CA PRO A 120 18.55 -18.20 -19.49
C PRO A 120 17.35 -17.29 -19.17
N PHE A 121 17.42 -16.08 -19.71
CA PHE A 121 16.66 -14.91 -19.28
C PHE A 121 15.17 -15.04 -19.58
N ARG A 122 14.82 -15.64 -20.73
CA ARG A 122 13.44 -15.69 -21.22
C ARG A 122 12.50 -16.48 -20.31
N ARG A 123 12.94 -17.61 -19.74
CA ARG A 123 12.06 -18.46 -18.91
C ARG A 123 11.94 -17.94 -17.47
N SER A 124 13.01 -17.33 -16.95
CA SER A 124 12.99 -16.73 -15.61
C SER A 124 12.21 -15.42 -15.54
N MET A 125 12.17 -14.65 -16.63
CA MET A 125 11.51 -13.33 -16.67
C MET A 125 9.98 -13.45 -16.59
N SER A 126 9.37 -14.35 -17.36
CA SER A 126 7.91 -14.57 -17.30
C SER A 126 7.44 -15.08 -15.94
N VAL A 127 8.22 -15.97 -15.30
CA VAL A 127 7.90 -16.48 -13.97
C VAL A 127 8.01 -15.37 -12.91
N ALA A 128 9.05 -14.55 -12.98
CA ALA A 128 9.24 -13.42 -12.08
C ALA A 128 8.09 -12.40 -12.18
N ILE A 129 7.70 -12.02 -13.40
CA ILE A 129 6.57 -11.10 -13.63
C ILE A 129 5.26 -11.72 -13.13
N GLY A 130 5.03 -13.01 -13.38
CA GLY A 130 3.84 -13.72 -12.88
C GLY A 130 3.77 -13.73 -11.35
N ILE A 131 4.89 -13.97 -10.67
CA ILE A 131 4.99 -13.94 -9.21
C ILE A 131 4.72 -12.52 -8.68
N ALA A 132 5.32 -11.50 -9.29
CA ALA A 132 5.11 -10.11 -8.91
C ALA A 132 3.64 -9.70 -9.09
N ALA A 133 3.01 -10.06 -10.21
CA ALA A 133 1.59 -9.81 -10.45
C ALA A 133 0.70 -10.50 -9.40
N CYS A 134 0.97 -11.78 -9.10
CA CYS A 134 0.25 -12.50 -8.05
C CYS A 134 0.41 -11.84 -6.68
N LEU A 135 1.62 -11.39 -6.32
CA LEU A 135 1.88 -10.71 -5.05
C LEU A 135 1.11 -9.39 -4.95
N VAL A 136 1.13 -8.58 -6.01
CA VAL A 136 0.40 -7.30 -6.03
C VAL A 136 -1.10 -7.52 -5.92
N VAL A 137 -1.65 -8.45 -6.70
CA VAL A 137 -3.08 -8.77 -6.64
C VAL A 137 -3.45 -9.33 -5.27
N ALA A 138 -2.70 -10.29 -4.75
CA ALA A 138 -2.98 -10.88 -3.44
C ALA A 138 -2.86 -9.84 -2.32
N GLY A 139 -1.78 -9.05 -2.28
CA GLY A 139 -1.59 -8.03 -1.25
C GLY A 139 -2.60 -6.90 -1.32
N GLY A 140 -2.97 -6.47 -2.53
CA GLY A 140 -3.99 -5.45 -2.74
C GLY A 140 -5.39 -5.93 -2.39
N VAL A 141 -5.82 -7.08 -2.93
CA VAL A 141 -7.17 -7.62 -2.70
C VAL A 141 -7.37 -8.02 -1.25
N LEU A 142 -6.44 -8.79 -0.68
CA LEU A 142 -6.56 -9.24 0.72
C LEU A 142 -6.41 -8.06 1.69
N GLY A 143 -5.56 -7.08 1.38
CA GLY A 143 -5.43 -5.85 2.18
C GLY A 143 -6.72 -5.04 2.19
N GLN A 144 -7.35 -4.82 1.03
CA GLN A 144 -8.63 -4.15 0.94
C GLN A 144 -9.75 -4.92 1.66
N LEU A 145 -9.76 -6.26 1.53
CA LEU A 145 -10.73 -7.11 2.21
C LEU A 145 -10.61 -6.98 3.73
N ALA A 146 -9.39 -7.09 4.26
CA ALA A 146 -9.11 -6.92 5.69
C ALA A 146 -9.52 -5.53 6.19
N GLY A 147 -9.26 -4.48 5.39
CA GLY A 147 -9.67 -3.12 5.72
C GLY A 147 -11.17 -2.88 5.70
N ALA A 148 -11.91 -3.54 4.81
CA ALA A 148 -13.37 -3.48 4.78
C ALA A 148 -13.97 -4.13 6.03
N PHE A 149 -13.48 -5.32 6.42
CA PHE A 149 -13.91 -5.99 7.64
C PHE A 149 -13.53 -5.21 8.91
N GLY A 150 -12.33 -4.62 8.97
CA GLY A 150 -11.91 -3.78 10.09
C GLY A 150 -12.80 -2.55 10.27
N ARG A 151 -13.17 -1.89 9.17
CA ARG A 151 -14.12 -0.76 9.20
C ARG A 151 -15.52 -1.19 9.63
N ALA A 152 -16.03 -2.34 9.14
CA ALA A 152 -17.34 -2.85 9.53
C ALA A 152 -17.43 -3.16 11.03
N ILE A 153 -16.40 -3.76 11.62
CA ILE A 153 -16.33 -4.03 13.07
C ILE A 153 -16.24 -2.73 13.87
N ALA A 154 -15.44 -1.76 13.40
CA ALA A 154 -15.33 -0.46 14.06
C ALA A 154 -16.66 0.31 14.05
N VAL A 155 -17.41 0.29 12.93
CA VAL A 155 -18.76 0.87 12.85
C VAL A 155 -19.72 0.14 13.78
N GLY A 156 -19.68 -1.19 13.82
CA GLY A 156 -20.50 -1.98 14.76
C GLY A 156 -20.25 -1.60 16.23
N HIS A 157 -18.99 -1.40 16.61
CA HIS A 157 -18.63 -0.98 17.96
C HIS A 157 -19.09 0.46 18.28
N LEU A 158 -19.02 1.36 17.30
CA LEU A 158 -19.54 2.74 17.44
C LEU A 158 -21.07 2.76 17.52
N ALA A 159 -21.76 1.89 16.79
CA ALA A 159 -23.22 1.76 16.81
C ALA A 159 -23.76 1.19 18.13
N GLU A 160 -22.99 0.34 18.81
CA GLU A 160 -23.31 -0.12 20.17
C GLU A 160 -23.19 0.99 21.22
N ALA A 161 -22.29 1.96 21.01
CA ALA A 161 -22.09 3.10 21.89
C ALA A 161 -23.09 4.26 21.63
N ASP A 162 -23.48 4.48 20.36
CA ASP A 162 -24.51 5.45 19.98
C ASP A 162 -25.39 4.87 18.84
N PRO A 163 -26.68 4.58 19.09
CA PRO A 163 -27.58 3.93 18.12
C PRO A 163 -27.91 4.81 16.90
N ARG A 164 -27.38 6.03 16.80
CA ARG A 164 -27.51 6.89 15.61
C ARG A 164 -26.43 6.65 14.55
N VAL A 165 -25.43 5.83 14.83
CA VAL A 165 -24.37 5.48 13.87
C VAL A 165 -24.82 4.29 13.03
N HIS A 166 -25.05 4.51 11.74
CA HIS A 166 -25.34 3.47 10.74
C HIS A 166 -24.44 3.68 9.52
N ASP A 167 -24.20 2.58 8.79
CA ASP A 167 -23.45 2.52 7.52
C ASP A 167 -23.99 3.50 6.47
#